data_AF-A0AAN2FHL3-F1
#
_entry.id   AF-A0AAN2FHL3-F1
#
_cell.length_a   1.000
_cell.length_b   1.000
_cell.length_c   1.000
_cell.angle_alpha   90.00
_cell.angle_beta   90.00
_cell.angle_gamma   90.00
#
_symmetry.space_group_name_H-M   'P 1'
#
loop_
_entity.id
_entity.type
_entity.pdbx_description
1 polymer ?
#
loop_
_entity_poly.entity_id
_entity_poly.type
_entity_poly.pdbx_seq_one_letter_code
_entity_poly.pdbx_strand_id
1 'polypeptide(L)' 'MRQEYELGTDRPDSMENVTSVIGHAVSALMKSGKEVSVQAILAFLKQQEAQSADGRKKLYGRAISVVAGDTD' A
#
# COMPACT_ATOMS: atom_id res chain seq x y z
N MET A 1 2.90 -35.41 -2.75
CA MET A 1 1.58 -34.96 -2.28
C MET A 1 1.76 -33.53 -1.78
N ARG A 2 1.02 -32.60 -2.41
CA ARG A 2 0.73 -31.18 -2.10
C ARG A 2 1.75 -30.36 -1.29
N GLN A 3 2.36 -29.42 -2.00
CA GLN A 3 2.90 -28.17 -1.49
C GLN A 3 1.81 -27.46 -0.67
N GLU A 4 1.95 -27.50 0.64
CA GLU A 4 1.13 -26.78 1.59
C GLU A 4 1.53 -25.29 1.52
N TYR A 5 0.81 -24.56 0.68
CA TYR A 5 0.78 -23.10 0.71
C TYR A 5 0.22 -22.71 2.07
N GLU A 6 1.06 -22.10 2.90
CA GLU A 6 0.71 -21.49 4.19
C GLU A 6 -0.25 -20.30 3.95
N LEU A 7 -1.50 -20.62 3.66
CA LEU A 7 -2.64 -19.70 3.70
C LEU A 7 -3.11 -19.63 5.15
N GLY A 8 -3.03 -18.44 5.76
CA GLY A 8 -3.90 -18.16 6.90
C GLY A 8 -3.33 -17.40 8.08
N THR A 9 -2.49 -16.40 7.85
CA THR A 9 -2.73 -15.13 8.55
C THR A 9 -2.77 -14.02 7.51
N ASP A 10 -3.93 -13.87 6.87
CA ASP A 10 -4.27 -12.67 6.11
C ASP A 10 -4.31 -11.50 7.09
N ARG A 11 -3.14 -11.04 7.52
CA ARG A 11 -3.05 -9.79 8.25
C ARG A 11 -3.37 -8.71 7.22
N PRO A 12 -4.38 -7.88 7.47
CA PRO A 12 -4.76 -6.83 6.53
C PRO A 12 -3.60 -5.86 6.23
N ASP A 13 -2.57 -5.83 7.08
CA ASP A 13 -1.33 -5.06 6.95
C ASP A 13 -0.08 -5.86 6.52
N SER A 14 -0.23 -7.08 6.00
CA SER A 14 0.88 -7.87 5.44
C SER A 14 1.66 -7.12 4.37
N MET A 15 2.95 -7.42 4.23
CA MET A 15 3.83 -6.77 3.23
C MET A 15 3.31 -6.94 1.79
N GLU A 16 2.65 -8.06 1.48
CA GLU A 16 1.98 -8.28 0.20
C GLU A 16 0.84 -7.27 -0.03
N ASN A 17 -0.01 -7.07 0.98
CA ASN A 17 -1.09 -6.07 0.95
C ASN A 17 -0.52 -4.65 0.83
N VAL A 18 0.57 -4.35 1.56
CA VAL A 18 1.29 -3.06 1.47
C VAL A 18 1.81 -2.82 0.05
N THR A 19 2.48 -3.82 -0.53
CA THR A 19 3.02 -3.73 -1.89
C THR A 19 1.91 -3.57 -2.92
N SER A 20 0.77 -4.26 -2.72
CA SER A 20 -0.42 -4.14 -3.57
C SER A 20 -1.01 -2.73 -3.57
N VAL A 21 -1.18 -2.10 -2.41
CA VAL A 21 -1.70 -0.71 -2.35
C VAL A 21 -0.74 0.32 -2.93
N ILE A 22 0.58 0.11 -2.80
CA ILE A 22 1.59 0.95 -3.46
C ILE A 22 1.50 0.78 -4.98
N GLY A 23 1.42 -0.46 -5.47
CA GLY A 23 1.26 -0.76 -6.89
C GLY A 23 -0.03 -0.16 -7.48
N HIS A 24 -1.11 -0.19 -6.71
CA HIS A 24 -2.35 0.48 -7.09
C HIS A 24 -2.18 2.00 -7.19
N ALA A 25 -1.50 2.64 -6.24
CA ALA A 25 -1.22 4.08 -6.28
C ALA A 25 -0.38 4.47 -7.52
N VAL A 26 0.67 3.71 -7.82
CA VAL A 26 1.50 3.91 -9.01
C VAL A 26 0.69 3.74 -10.29
N SER A 27 -0.10 2.67 -10.38
CA SER A 27 -0.96 2.42 -11.54
C SER A 27 -1.99 3.55 -11.74
N ALA A 28 -2.59 4.05 -10.67
CA ALA A 28 -3.53 5.16 -10.72
C ALA A 28 -2.87 6.45 -11.21
N LEU A 29 -1.65 6.76 -10.74
CA LEU A 29 -0.88 7.91 -11.19
C LEU A 29 -0.56 7.82 -12.69
N MET A 30 -0.07 6.65 -13.14
CA MET A 30 0.20 6.40 -14.56
C MET A 30 -1.04 6.57 -15.43
N LYS A 31 -2.18 6.00 -15.02
CA LYS A 31 -3.45 6.13 -15.74
C LYS A 31 -3.94 7.58 -15.82
N SER A 32 -3.65 8.39 -14.80
CA SER A 32 -4.01 9.80 -14.78
C SER A 32 -3.07 10.70 -15.60
N GLY A 33 -2.02 10.14 -16.22
CA GLY A 33 -0.99 10.90 -16.92
C GLY A 33 -0.15 11.80 -16.02
N LYS A 34 -0.22 11.60 -14.70
CA LYS A 34 0.58 12.33 -13.72
C LYS A 34 1.94 11.68 -13.58
N GLU A 35 2.93 12.50 -13.26
CA GLU A 35 4.25 12.01 -12.92
C GLU A 35 4.18 11.06 -11.72
N VAL A 36 4.84 9.90 -11.86
CA VAL A 36 5.01 8.96 -10.76
C VAL A 36 6.25 9.36 -9.98
N SER A 37 6.05 10.13 -8.91
CA SER A 37 7.10 10.49 -7.96
C SER A 37 6.77 10.00 -6.56
N VAL A 38 7.79 9.87 -5.70
CA VAL A 38 7.63 9.50 -4.28
C VAL A 38 6.60 10.41 -3.61
N GLN A 39 6.67 11.73 -3.85
CA GLN A 39 5.72 12.69 -3.31
C GLN A 39 4.29 12.46 -3.82
N ALA A 40 4.12 12.17 -5.10
CA ALA A 40 2.80 11.88 -5.69
C ALA A 40 2.19 10.60 -5.11
N ILE A 41 3.01 9.55 -4.92
CA ILE A 41 2.59 8.29 -4.29
C ILE A 41 2.19 8.54 -2.83
N LEU A 42 3.00 9.26 -2.07
CA LEU A 42 2.70 9.61 -0.67
C LEU A 42 1.40 10.44 -0.56
N ALA A 43 1.20 11.41 -1.45
CA ALA A 43 -0.01 12.21 -1.48
C ALA A 43 -1.26 11.35 -1.76
N PHE A 44 -1.15 10.42 -2.72
CA PHE A 44 -2.22 9.48 -3.03
C PHE A 44 -2.54 8.57 -1.84
N LEU A 45 -1.51 7.98 -1.21
CA LEU A 45 -1.69 7.09 -0.06
C LEU A 45 -2.29 7.81 1.15
N LYS A 46 -1.84 9.04 1.46
CA LYS A 46 -2.42 9.88 2.54
C LYS A 46 -3.88 10.23 2.27
N GLN A 47 -4.23 10.53 1.03
CA GLN A 47 -5.62 10.78 0.64
C GLN A 47 -6.50 9.53 0.82
N GLN A 48 -5.99 8.34 0.51
CA GLN A 48 -6.72 7.08 0.73
C GLN A 48 -6.81 6.70 2.20
N GLU A 49 -5.77 6.99 2.99
CA GLU A 49 -5.76 6.81 4.44
C GLU A 49 -6.85 7.66 5.11
N ALA A 50 -6.98 8.93 4.72
CA ALA A 50 -7.98 9.85 5.26
C ALA A 50 -9.43 9.44 4.94
N GLN A 51 -9.65 8.72 3.84
CA GLN A 51 -10.96 8.24 3.39
C GLN A 51 -11.28 6.81 3.86
N SER A 52 -10.35 6.16 4.55
CA SER A 52 -10.45 4.74 4.91
C SER A 52 -10.97 4.52 6.33
N ALA A 53 -11.71 3.41 6.51
CA ALA A 53 -12.06 2.90 7.84
C ALA A 53 -10.82 2.35 8.57
N ASP A 54 -10.87 2.29 9.91
CA ASP A 54 -9.73 2.02 10.81
C ASP A 54 -8.82 0.85 10.41
N GLY A 55 -9.37 -0.24 9.86
CA GLY A 55 -8.61 -1.41 9.42
C GLY A 55 -7.71 -1.13 8.20
N ARG A 56 -8.21 -0.37 7.21
CA ARG A 56 -7.43 0.00 6.02
C ARG A 56 -6.50 1.18 6.28
N LYS A 57 -6.81 2.01 7.28
CA LYS A 57 -5.97 3.13 7.70
C LYS A 57 -4.57 2.67 8.10
N LYS A 58 -4.47 1.57 8.87
CA LYS A 58 -3.17 0.97 9.25
C LYS A 58 -2.36 0.47 8.05
N LEU A 59 -3.03 -0.13 7.06
CA LEU A 59 -2.40 -0.58 5.83
C LEU A 59 -1.81 0.59 5.03
N TYR A 60 -2.58 1.69 4.88
CA TYR A 60 -2.08 2.89 4.20
C TYR A 60 -0.95 3.57 4.98
N GLY A 61 -1.02 3.65 6.31
CA GLY A 61 0.05 4.19 7.15
C GLY A 61 1.37 3.40 7.00
N ARG A 62 1.28 2.07 6.89
CA ARG A 62 2.45 1.22 6.64
C ARG A 62 3.01 1.41 5.23
N ALA A 63 2.15 1.51 4.23
CA ALA A 63 2.57 1.84 2.86
C ALA A 63 3.25 3.22 2.76
N ILE A 64 2.75 4.22 3.50
CA ILE A 64 3.36 5.55 3.59
C ILE A 64 4.77 5.44 4.18
N SER A 65 4.94 4.68 5.27
CA SER A 65 6.25 4.51 5.94
C SER A 65 7.28 3.84 5.01
N VAL A 66 6.86 2.80 4.29
CA VAL A 66 7.72 2.11 3.30
C VAL A 66 8.14 3.06 2.17
N VAL A 67 7.21 3.83 1.60
CA VAL A 67 7.51 4.76 0.49
C VAL A 67 8.36 5.94 0.97
N ALA A 68 8.19 6.39 2.20
CA ALA A 68 9.01 7.43 2.81
C ALA A 68 10.44 6.97 3.13
N GLY A 69 10.69 5.66 3.15
CA GLY A 69 11.96 5.09 3.59
C GLY A 69 12.11 5.06 5.12
N ASP A 70 11.03 5.28 5.87
CA ASP A 70 10.94 5.25 7.34
C ASP A 70 10.83 3.79 7.87
N THR A 71 11.50 2.85 7.21
CA THR A 71 11.53 1.46 7.65
C THR A 71 12.74 1.30 8.56
N ASP A 72 12.54 1.47 9.87
CA ASP A 72 13.49 1.03 10.91
C ASP A 72 13.62 -0.50 10.91
#